data_AF-A0A933LRA2-F1
#
_entry.id   AF-A0A933LRA2-F1
#
_cell.length_a   1.000
_cell.length_b   1.000
_cell.length_c   1.000
_cell.angle_alpha   90.00
_cell.angle_beta   90.00
_cell.angle_gamma   90.00
#
_symmetry.space_group_name_H-M   'P 1'
#
loop_
_entity.id
_entity.type
_entity.pdbx_description
1 polymer ?
#
loop_
_entity_poly.entity_id
_entity_poly.type
_entity_poly.pdbx_seq_one_letter_code
_entity_poly.pdbx_strand_id
1 'polypeptide(L)' 'MSREVLLSKGKAGQPLDSIIMAHQIRTISKQRLGRLLGYLDDVHTRNEVLAAIKEHLDIE' A
#
# COMPACT_ATOMS: atom_id res chain seq x y z
N MET A 1 2.90 7.86 -14.20
CA MET A 1 3.58 6.84 -13.39
C MET A 1 2.51 5.84 -12.92
N SER A 2 2.90 4.73 -12.28
CA SER A 2 1.94 3.64 -11.99
C SER A 2 1.18 3.92 -10.69
N ARG A 3 -0.16 3.81 -10.70
CA ARG A 3 -1.02 3.86 -9.50
C ARG A 3 -1.05 2.54 -8.73
N GLU A 4 -0.15 1.63 -9.09
CA GLU A 4 0.00 0.29 -8.55
C GLU A 4 1.47 0.07 -8.20
N VAL A 5 1.71 -0.46 -7.00
CA VAL A 5 3.06 -0.73 -6.47
C VAL A 5 3.20 -2.22 -6.19
N LEU A 6 4.28 -2.81 -6.71
CA LEU A 6 4.58 -4.22 -6.47
C LEU A 6 5.02 -4.41 -5.01
N LEU A 7 4.45 -5.41 -4.35
CA LEU A 7 4.82 -5.80 -2.99
C LEU A 7 5.28 -7.25 -3.00
N SER A 8 6.60 -7.45 -3.01
CA SER A 8 7.19 -8.78 -2.96
C SER A 8 6.81 -9.52 -1.68
N LYS A 9 6.65 -10.83 -1.78
CA LYS A 9 6.28 -11.76 -0.70
C LYS A 9 7.05 -11.46 0.59
N GLY A 10 6.32 -11.42 1.70
CA GLY A 10 6.86 -11.24 3.04
C GLY A 10 7.24 -9.80 3.41
N LYS A 11 7.28 -8.86 2.46
CA LYS A 11 7.68 -7.45 2.73
C LYS A 11 6.76 -6.69 3.69
N ALA A 12 5.51 -7.11 3.83
CA ALA A 12 4.55 -6.56 4.79
C ALA A 12 3.77 -7.65 5.54
N GLY A 13 4.37 -8.84 5.70
CA GLY A 13 3.74 -9.98 6.38
C GLY A 13 2.74 -10.77 5.54
N GLN A 14 2.61 -10.46 4.25
CA GLN A 14 1.76 -11.17 3.31
C GLN A 14 2.48 -12.41 2.71
N PRO A 15 1.77 -13.55 2.49
CA PRO A 15 2.40 -14.84 2.17
C PRO A 15 2.78 -15.03 0.69
N LEU A 16 2.41 -14.10 -0.18
CA LEU A 16 2.58 -14.15 -1.63
C LEU A 16 3.04 -12.79 -2.16
N ASP A 17 3.54 -12.75 -3.39
CA ASP A 17 3.68 -11.48 -4.10
C ASP A 17 2.30 -10.84 -4.26
N SER A 18 2.24 -9.52 -4.13
CA SER A 18 1.00 -8.76 -4.05
C SER A 18 1.17 -7.40 -4.72
N ILE A 19 0.07 -6.68 -4.90
CA ILE A 19 0.06 -5.34 -5.50
C ILE A 19 -0.75 -4.42 -4.59
N ILE A 20 -0.19 -3.25 -4.29
CA ILE A 20 -0.87 -2.16 -3.59
C ILE A 20 -1.55 -1.28 -4.64
N MET A 21 -2.87 -1.10 -4.51
CA MET A 21 -3.68 -0.34 -5.48
C MET A 21 -4.02 1.04 -4.93
N ALA A 22 -3.21 2.06 -5.21
CA ALA A 22 -3.42 3.42 -4.71
C ALA A 22 -4.74 4.04 -5.21
N HIS A 23 -5.18 3.65 -6.40
CA HIS A 23 -6.45 4.08 -6.98
C HIS A 23 -7.71 3.45 -6.32
N GLN A 24 -7.53 2.54 -5.36
CA GLN A 24 -8.62 1.90 -4.59
C GLN A 24 -8.62 2.37 -3.11
N ILE A 25 -8.06 3.54 -2.80
CA ILE A 25 -8.10 4.09 -1.44
C ILE A 25 -9.54 4.31 -0.95
N ARG A 26 -9.81 3.93 0.30
CA ARG A 26 -11.11 4.10 0.96
C ARG A 26 -10.93 4.45 2.42
N THR A 27 -11.79 5.33 2.93
CA THR A 27 -11.95 5.56 4.37
C THR A 27 -12.72 4.39 5.00
N ILE A 28 -12.22 3.84 6.10
CA ILE A 28 -12.85 2.72 6.82
C ILE A 28 -12.96 2.99 8.32
N SER A 29 -14.01 2.48 8.96
CA SER A 29 -14.12 2.44 10.43
C SER A 29 -13.11 1.45 11.01
N LYS A 30 -12.59 1.73 12.23
CA LYS A 30 -11.70 0.81 12.97
C LYS A 30 -12.36 -0.56 13.23
N GLN A 31 -13.68 -0.63 13.28
CA GLN A 31 -14.44 -1.89 13.45
C GLN A 31 -14.32 -2.83 12.24
N ARG A 32 -13.94 -2.32 11.06
CA ARG A 32 -13.69 -3.14 9.86
C ARG A 32 -12.30 -3.75 9.82
N LEU A 33 -11.40 -3.34 10.72
CA LEU A 33 -10.06 -3.92 10.82
C LEU A 33 -10.19 -5.33 11.38
N GLY A 34 -9.58 -6.29 10.69
CA GLY A 34 -9.45 -7.67 11.16
C GLY A 34 -8.11 -7.89 11.86
N ARG A 35 -7.46 -9.00 11.53
CA ARG A 35 -6.14 -9.35 12.02
C ARG A 35 -5.04 -8.47 11.41
N LEU A 36 -4.07 -8.05 12.22
CA LEU A 36 -2.82 -7.45 11.74
C LEU A 36 -1.99 -8.47 10.95
N LEU A 37 -1.63 -8.11 9.72
CA LEU A 37 -0.77 -8.95 8.86
C LEU A 37 0.72 -8.60 9.00
N GLY A 38 1.05 -7.32 9.13
CA GLY A 38 2.42 -6.84 9.26
C GLY A 38 2.51 -5.33 9.05
N TYR A 39 3.73 -4.86 8.81
CA TYR A 39 4.05 -3.44 8.58
C TYR A 39 4.87 -3.30 7.32
N LEU A 40 4.73 -2.16 6.65
CA LEU A 40 5.57 -1.80 5.51
C LEU A 40 6.77 -1.01 6.04
N ASP A 41 7.83 -1.70 6.47
CA ASP A 41 9.01 -1.06 7.07
C ASP A 41 10.04 -0.58 6.02
N ASP A 42 9.99 -1.17 4.81
CA ASP A 42 10.87 -0.83 3.71
C ASP A 42 10.62 0.61 3.22
N VAL A 43 11.59 1.49 3.45
CA VAL A 43 11.48 2.92 3.11
C VAL A 43 11.29 3.14 1.61
N HIS A 44 11.91 2.30 0.77
CA HIS A 44 11.77 2.42 -0.67
C HIS A 44 10.34 2.13 -1.10
N THR A 45 9.77 1.00 -0.67
CA THR A 45 8.38 0.66 -0.98
C THR A 45 7.40 1.67 -0.40
N ARG A 46 7.64 2.21 0.80
CA ARG A 46 6.80 3.29 1.37
C ARG A 46 6.80 4.54 0.49
N ASN A 47 7.96 4.93 -0.06
CA ASN A 47 8.07 6.10 -0.92
C ASN A 47 7.36 5.87 -2.26
N GLU A 48 7.44 4.67 -2.83
CA GLU A 48 6.67 4.31 -4.04
C GLU A 48 5.16 4.37 -3.79
N VAL A 49 4.70 3.84 -2.65
CA VAL A 49 3.29 3.95 -2.26
C VAL A 49 2.87 5.40 -2.11
N LEU A 50 3.67 6.23 -1.42
CA LEU A 50 3.37 7.66 -1.27
C LEU A 50 3.30 8.38 -2.62
N ALA A 51 4.23 8.10 -3.54
CA ALA A 51 4.21 8.66 -4.88
C ALA A 51 2.96 8.25 -5.67
N ALA A 52 2.56 6.97 -5.61
CA ALA A 52 1.35 6.48 -6.26
C ALA A 52 0.07 7.10 -5.67
N ILE A 53 0.04 7.38 -4.36
CA ILE A 53 -1.07 8.07 -3.70
C ILE A 53 -1.15 9.53 -4.15
N LYS A 54 -0.02 10.23 -4.14
CA LYS A 54 0.10 11.62 -4.61
C LYS A 54 -0.38 11.77 -6.05
N GLU A 55 0.05 10.87 -6.93
CA GLU A 55 -0.40 10.83 -8.32
C GLU A 55 -1.89 10.50 -8.46
N HIS A 56 -2.44 9.60 -7.63
CA HIS A 56 -3.88 9.31 -7.68
C HIS A 56 -4.73 10.51 -7.24
N LEU A 57 -4.25 11.27 -6.27
CA LEU A 57 -4.95 12.41 -5.68
C LEU A 57 -4.64 13.76 -6.35
N ASP A 58 -3.70 13.78 -7.30
CA ASP A 58 -3.20 15.00 -7.97
C ASP A 58 -2.60 16.03 -6.98
N ILE A 59 -1.73 15.55 -6.08
CA ILE A 59 -1.08 16.35 -5.04
C ILE A 59 0.44 16.19 -5.13
N GLU A 60 1.17 17.30 -5.08
CA GLU A 60 2.65 17.33 -5.12
C GLU A 60 3.34 16.92 -3.81
#